data_AF-A0A1H4QWY8-F1
#
_entry.id   AF-A0A1H4QWY8-F1
#
_cell.length_a   1.000
_cell.length_b   1.000
_cell.length_c   1.000
_cell.angle_alpha   90.00
_cell.angle_beta   90.00
_cell.angle_gamma   90.00
#
_symmetry.space_group_name_H-M   'P 1'
#
loop_
_entity.id
_entity.type
_entity.pdbx_description
1 polymer ?
#
loop_
_entity_poly.entity_id
_entity_poly.type
_entity_poly.pdbx_seq_one_letter_code
_entity_poly.pdbx_strand_id
1 'polypeptide(L)'
;MRRDTVRLLNLIQMISEICIAAGYLIGLIPFAYIWSSGWVIPLVFVSLVIALINKNGTLMFTIANLAMAFLSYIPAVGFLFRLIGTGISVINLRMLRRGNY
;
A
#
# COMPACT_ATOMS: atom_id res chain seq x y z
N MET A 1 10.54 -20.35 -6.25
CA MET A 1 9.16 -20.51 -5.70
C MET A 1 8.28 -21.21 -6.70
N ARG A 2 7.36 -22.08 -6.25
CA ARG A 2 6.34 -22.67 -7.12
C ARG A 2 5.45 -21.56 -7.69
N ARG A 3 5.03 -21.66 -8.96
CA ARG A 3 4.21 -20.63 -9.63
C ARG A 3 2.92 -20.31 -8.86
N ASP A 4 2.34 -21.31 -8.20
CA ASP A 4 1.14 -21.19 -7.38
C ASP A 4 1.36 -20.28 -6.15
N THR A 5 2.52 -20.41 -5.50
CA THR A 5 2.91 -19.57 -4.34
C THR A 5 3.10 -18.12 -4.75
N VAL A 6 3.72 -17.86 -5.89
CA VAL A 6 3.94 -16.49 -6.42
C VAL A 6 2.60 -15.80 -6.70
N ARG A 7 1.66 -16.52 -7.32
CA ARG A 7 0.30 -16.01 -7.60
C ARG A 7 -0.47 -15.71 -6.32
N LEU A 8 -0.39 -16.60 -5.33
CA LEU A 8 -1.04 -16.38 -4.03
C LEU A 8 -0.48 -15.14 -3.32
N LEU A 9 0.84 -14.99 -3.29
CA LEU A 9 1.50 -13.82 -2.71
C LEU A 9 1.12 -12.53 -3.42
N ASN A 10 1.08 -12.51 -4.75
CA ASN A 10 0.60 -11.35 -5.52
C ASN A 10 -0.86 -11.02 -5.21
N LEU A 11 -1.71 -12.03 -5.03
CA LEU A 11 -3.12 -11.83 -4.69
C LEU A 11 -3.27 -11.24 -3.28
N ILE A 12 -2.54 -11.75 -2.30
CA ILE A 12 -2.51 -11.19 -0.94
C ILE A 12 -2.03 -9.74 -0.98
N GLN A 13 -0.93 -9.47 -1.69
CA GLN A 13 -0.40 -8.12 -1.85
C GLN A 13 -1.41 -7.18 -2.51
N MET A 14 -2.14 -7.65 -3.52
CA MET A 14 -3.18 -6.88 -4.19
C MET A 14 -4.31 -6.52 -3.21
N ILE A 15 -4.76 -7.46 -2.37
CA ILE A 15 -5.77 -7.19 -1.33
C ILE A 15 -5.22 -6.17 -0.34
N SER A 16 -3.96 -6.31 0.10
CA SER A 16 -3.32 -5.34 0.99
C SER A 16 -3.30 -3.93 0.38
N GLU A 17 -2.93 -3.79 -0.89
CA GLU A 17 -2.93 -2.49 -1.58
C GLU A 17 -4.33 -1.87 -1.72
N ILE A 18 -5.38 -2.68 -1.90
CA ILE A 18 -6.77 -2.18 -1.89
C ILE A 18 -7.13 -1.65 -0.50
N CYS A 19 -6.83 -2.41 0.55
CA CYS A 19 -7.07 -1.98 1.93
C CYS A 19 -6.29 -0.69 2.25
N ILE A 20 -5.01 -0.60 1.87
CA ILE A 20 -4.18 0.59 2.06
C ILE A 20 -4.80 1.81 1.36
N ALA A 21 -5.20 1.67 0.10
CA ALA A 21 -5.85 2.74 -0.65
C ALA A 21 -7.15 3.20 0.04
N ALA A 22 -7.99 2.25 0.48
CA ALA A 22 -9.20 2.55 1.23
C ALA A 22 -8.90 3.26 2.56
N GLY A 23 -7.85 2.85 3.25
CA GLY A 23 -7.39 3.48 4.49
C GLY A 23 -6.99 4.92 4.27
N TYR A 24 -6.16 5.19 3.26
CA TYR A 24 -5.80 6.57 2.94
C TYR A 24 -7.01 7.45 2.61
N LEU A 25 -8.00 6.91 1.89
CA LEU A 25 -9.25 7.62 1.60
C LEU A 25 -10.07 7.89 2.87
N ILE A 26 -10.21 6.91 3.76
CA ILE A 26 -10.86 7.08 5.06
C ILE A 26 -10.11 8.11 5.90
N GLY A 27 -8.77 8.10 5.85
CA GLY A 27 -7.91 9.07 6.49
C GLY A 27 -8.06 10.50 5.97
N LEU A 28 -8.76 10.73 4.85
CA LEU A 28 -9.14 12.10 4.42
C LEU A 28 -10.28 12.67 5.27
N ILE A 29 -10.96 11.85 6.06
CA ILE A 29 -11.93 12.35 7.05
C ILE A 29 -11.14 12.80 8.29
N PRO A 30 -11.33 14.05 8.76
CA PRO A 30 -10.74 14.51 10.00
C PRO A 30 -11.01 13.53 11.15
N PHE A 31 -10.03 13.32 12.04
CA PHE A 31 -10.07 12.35 13.16
C PHE A 31 -10.09 10.85 12.81
N ALA A 32 -10.61 10.46 11.64
CA ALA A 32 -10.53 9.07 11.18
C ALA A 32 -9.09 8.62 10.87
N TYR A 33 -8.17 9.57 10.70
CA TYR A 33 -6.78 9.28 10.36
C TYR A 33 -6.04 8.48 11.44
N ILE A 34 -6.26 8.75 12.74
CA ILE A 34 -5.55 8.06 13.84
C ILE A 34 -5.92 6.58 13.82
N TRP A 35 -7.21 6.32 13.60
CA TRP A 35 -7.72 4.97 13.47
C TRP A 35 -7.22 4.29 12.20
N SER A 36 -7.28 5.00 11.06
CA SER A 36 -6.83 4.46 9.77
C SER A 36 -5.33 4.14 9.75
N SER A 37 -4.51 5.03 10.28
CA SER A 37 -3.05 4.89 10.25
C SER A 37 -2.57 3.69 11.09
N GLY A 38 -3.33 3.32 12.13
CA GLY A 38 -3.05 2.17 12.98
C GLY A 38 -3.01 0.83 12.22
N TRP A 39 -3.76 0.70 11.12
CA TRP A 39 -3.78 -0.51 10.29
C TRP A 39 -3.16 -0.31 8.90
N VAL A 40 -3.13 0.92 8.38
CA VAL A 40 -2.46 1.23 7.10
C VAL A 40 -0.95 0.97 7.19
N ILE A 41 -0.26 1.42 8.24
CA ILE A 41 1.20 1.21 8.36
C ILE A 41 1.56 -0.29 8.39
N PRO A 42 0.95 -1.13 9.24
CA PRO A 42 1.19 -2.57 9.22
C PRO A 42 0.94 -3.20 7.85
N LEU A 43 -0.13 -2.81 7.16
CA LEU A 43 -0.43 -3.35 5.82
C LEU A 43 0.60 -2.95 4.78
N VAL A 44 1.07 -1.69 4.79
CA VAL A 44 2.13 -1.24 3.88
C VAL A 44 3.42 -2.02 4.15
N PHE A 45 3.72 -2.30 5.41
CA PHE A 45 4.87 -3.14 5.78
C PHE A 45 4.71 -4.58 5.28
N VAL A 46 3.53 -5.19 5.42
CA VAL A 46 3.23 -6.51 4.85
C VAL A 46 3.39 -6.50 3.33
N SER A 47 2.85 -5.49 2.64
CA SER A 47 3.01 -5.33 1.18
C SER A 47 4.49 -5.24 0.80
N LEU A 48 5.30 -4.53 1.59
CA LEU A 48 6.73 -4.38 1.35
C LEU A 48 7.47 -5.72 1.47
N VAL A 49 7.19 -6.50 2.51
CA VAL A 49 7.77 -7.83 2.69
C VAL A 49 7.40 -8.74 1.53
N ILE A 50 6.14 -8.73 1.10
CA ILE A 50 5.70 -9.53 -0.06
C ILE A 50 6.40 -9.06 -1.34
N ALA A 51 6.50 -7.76 -1.58
CA ALA A 51 7.19 -7.20 -2.74
C ALA A 51 8.68 -7.57 -2.77
N LEU A 52 9.34 -7.61 -1.61
CA LEU A 52 10.74 -8.03 -1.46
C LEU A 52 10.94 -9.50 -1.83
N ILE A 53 10.01 -10.36 -1.42
CA ILE A 53 10.07 -11.80 -1.69
C ILE A 53 9.73 -12.09 -3.15
N ASN A 54 8.64 -11.52 -3.67
CA ASN A 54 8.14 -11.83 -5.01
C ASN A 54 8.87 -11.09 -6.14
N LYS A 55 9.59 -10.01 -5.84
CA LYS A 55 10.33 -9.18 -6.82
C LYS A 55 9.47 -8.78 -8.04
N ASN A 56 8.19 -8.52 -7.82
CA ASN A 56 7.17 -8.21 -8.85
C ASN A 56 7.20 -6.75 -9.36
N GLY A 57 8.30 -6.03 -9.12
CA GLY A 57 8.49 -4.64 -9.60
C GLY A 57 7.81 -3.56 -8.76
N THR A 58 7.01 -3.91 -7.74
CA THR A 58 6.33 -2.90 -6.91
C THR A 58 7.20 -2.38 -5.77
N LEU A 59 8.35 -2.99 -5.48
CA LEU A 59 9.15 -2.74 -4.27
C LEU A 59 9.44 -1.25 -4.03
N MET A 60 9.91 -0.52 -5.05
CA MET A 60 10.21 0.91 -4.91
C MET A 60 8.96 1.74 -4.59
N PHE A 61 7.84 1.40 -5.20
CA PHE A 61 6.55 2.04 -4.92
C PHE A 61 6.07 1.71 -3.51
N THR A 62 6.22 0.47 -3.05
CA THR A 62 5.83 0.08 -1.69
C THR A 62 6.71 0.75 -0.62
N ILE A 63 8.00 0.96 -0.89
CA ILE A 63 8.89 1.76 -0.03
C ILE A 63 8.42 3.22 0.01
N ALA A 64 8.12 3.82 -1.15
CA ALA A 64 7.58 5.17 -1.22
C ALA A 64 6.25 5.26 -0.45
N ASN A 65 5.39 4.25 -0.56
CA ASN A 65 4.11 4.21 0.14
C ASN A 65 4.29 4.11 1.65
N LEU A 66 5.33 3.42 2.12
CA LEU A 66 5.68 3.36 3.54
C LEU A 66 6.09 4.74 4.06
N ALA A 67 6.92 5.46 3.28
CA ALA A 67 7.27 6.84 3.60
C ALA A 67 6.03 7.76 3.63
N MET A 68 5.11 7.62 2.66
CA MET A 68 3.84 8.36 2.65
C MET A 68 2.99 8.06 3.89
N ALA A 69 2.94 6.81 4.34
CA ALA A 69 2.19 6.41 5.53
C ALA A 69 2.71 7.13 6.77
N PHE A 70 4.04 7.19 6.97
CA PHE A 70 4.64 7.94 8.07
C PHE A 70 4.45 9.45 7.93
N LEU A 71 4.67 10.01 6.74
CA LEU A 71 4.48 11.44 6.48
C LEU A 71 3.01 11.88 6.66
N SER A 72 2.06 10.96 6.48
CA SER A 72 0.63 11.22 6.69
C SER A 72 0.25 11.51 8.16
N TYR A 73 1.14 11.25 9.12
CA TYR A 73 0.94 11.62 10.53
C TYR A 73 1.05 13.13 10.76
N ILE A 74 1.66 13.88 9.84
CA ILE A 74 1.81 15.33 9.98
C ILE A 74 0.41 15.97 9.81
N PRO A 75 -0.17 16.61 10.84
CA PRO A 75 -1.58 17.03 10.80
C PRO A 75 -1.89 18.03 9.68
N ALA A 76 -0.96 18.95 9.39
CA ALA A 76 -1.18 20.04 8.43
C ALA A 76 -1.08 19.61 6.96
N VAL A 77 -0.16 18.68 6.65
CA VAL A 77 0.14 18.26 5.26
C VAL A 77 -0.21 16.80 4.98
N GLY A 78 -0.69 16.07 5.99
CA GLY A 78 -0.98 14.65 5.91
C GLY A 78 -1.98 14.28 4.81
N PHE A 79 -2.95 15.16 4.51
CA PHE A 79 -3.90 14.96 3.42
C PHE A 79 -3.22 14.83 2.05
N LEU A 80 -2.18 15.62 1.78
CA LEU A 80 -1.41 15.52 0.53
C LEU A 80 -0.71 14.16 0.43
N PHE A 81 -0.05 13.74 1.50
CA PHE A 81 0.65 12.45 1.54
C PHE A 81 -0.32 11.27 1.41
N ARG A 82 -1.55 11.37 1.94
CA ARG A 82 -2.60 10.36 1.76
C ARG A 82 -3.04 10.26 0.31
N LEU A 83 -3.29 11.39 -0.36
CA LEU A 83 -3.64 11.39 -1.79
C LEU A 83 -2.53 10.78 -2.65
N ILE A 84 -1.27 11.12 -2.36
CA ILE A 84 -0.10 10.53 -3.04
C ILE A 84 -0.02 9.03 -2.74
N GLY A 85 -0.18 8.62 -1.47
CA GLY A 85 -0.18 7.22 -1.05
C GLY A 85 -1.27 6.39 -1.73
N THR A 86 -2.49 6.93 -1.84
CA THR A 86 -3.57 6.31 -2.64
C THR A 86 -3.15 6.15 -4.10
N GLY A 87 -2.55 7.18 -4.70
CA GLY A 87 -2.05 7.11 -6.08
C GLY A 87 -0.99 6.01 -6.27
N ILE A 88 -0.05 5.90 -5.33
CA ILE A 88 0.97 4.84 -5.33
C ILE A 88 0.33 3.45 -5.21
N SER A 89 -0.63 3.26 -4.30
CA SER A 89 -1.35 1.98 -4.20
C SER A 89 -2.11 1.62 -5.47
N VAL A 90 -2.70 2.60 -6.17
CA VAL A 90 -3.34 2.38 -7.48
C VAL A 90 -2.31 1.95 -8.54
N ILE A 91 -1.11 2.54 -8.54
CA ILE A 91 -0.02 2.14 -9.43
C ILE A 91 0.39 0.68 -9.14
N ASN A 92 0.58 0.33 -7.86
CA ASN A 92 0.89 -1.04 -7.44
C ASN A 92 -0.17 -2.03 -7.90
N LEU A 93 -1.45 -1.70 -7.74
CA LEU A 93 -2.56 -2.54 -8.21
C LEU A 93 -2.52 -2.79 -9.71
N ARG A 94 -2.21 -1.75 -10.52
CA ARG A 94 -2.07 -1.90 -11.97
C ARG A 94 -0.88 -2.78 -12.35
N MET A 95 0.25 -2.66 -11.64
CA MET A 95 1.43 -3.50 -11.86
C MET A 95 1.17 -4.95 -11.48
N LEU A 96 0.59 -5.21 -10.31
CA LEU A 96 0.22 -6.55 -9.85
C LEU A 96 -0.79 -7.21 -10.79
N ARG A 97 -1.78 -6.46 -11.29
CA ARG A 97 -2.75 -6.95 -12.26
C ARG A 97 -2.08 -7.35 -13.58
N ARG A 98 -1.11 -6.57 -14.07
CA ARG A 98 -0.36 -6.89 -15.31
C ARG A 98 0.56 -8.11 -15.14
N GLY A 99 1.15 -8.32 -13.97
CA GLY A 99 2.06 -9.44 -13.71
C GLY A 99 1.37 -10.76 -13.32
N ASN A 100 0.06 -10.76 -13.10
CA ASN A 100 -0.73 -11.97 -12.78
C ASN A 100 -1.33 -12.68 -14.02
N TYR A 101 -1.26 -12.05 -15.20
CA TYR A 101 -1.57 -12.67 -16.50
C TYR A 101 -0.27 -13.03 -17.21
#